data_AF-A0A4U1EDM9-F1
#
_entry.id   AF-A0A4U1EDM9-F1
#
_cell.length_a   1.000
_cell.length_b   1.000
_cell.length_c   1.000
_cell.angle_alpha   90.00
_cell.angle_beta   90.00
_cell.angle_gamma   90.00
#
_symmetry.space_group_name_H-M   'P 1'
#
loop_
_entity.id
_entity.type
_entity.pdbx_description
1 polymer ?
#
loop_
_entity_poly.entity_id
_entity_poly.type
_entity_poly.pdbx_seq_one_letter_code
_entity_poly.pdbx_strand_id
1 'polypeptide(L)'
;MTRLILQELKNFTQYNWLLCGFPRTLTQAEALDRVYQVHLVMNLNVPFEVIRQRLTARWIHPASGRGYNLEFNPPKAVDVDDVTEEPLIQRVDDKPETLIKRMKVY
;
A
#
# COMPACT_ATOMS: atom_id res chain seq x y z
N MET A 1 1.74 -16.92 -5.40
CA MET A 1 2.30 -15.85 -4.53
C MET A 1 3.07 -16.43 -3.35
N THR A 2 2.47 -17.25 -2.47
CA THR A 2 3.15 -17.87 -1.30
C THR A 2 4.48 -18.55 -1.64
N ARG A 3 4.49 -19.45 -2.64
CA ARG A 3 5.70 -20.16 -3.07
C ARG A 3 6.84 -19.21 -3.49
N LEU A 4 6.52 -18.14 -4.21
CA LEU A 4 7.50 -17.17 -4.68
C LEU A 4 8.14 -16.43 -3.51
N ILE A 5 7.34 -15.95 -2.56
CA ILE A 5 7.85 -15.22 -1.39
C ILE A 5 8.69 -16.13 -0.49
N LEU A 6 8.24 -17.36 -0.23
CA LEU A 6 9.02 -18.31 0.55
C LEU A 6 10.35 -18.70 -0.14
N GLN A 7 10.38 -18.70 -1.48
CA GLN A 7 11.61 -18.92 -2.22
C GLN A 7 12.56 -17.73 -2.10
N GLU A 8 12.05 -16.49 -2.21
CA GLU A 8 12.88 -15.29 -2.05
C GLU A 8 13.43 -15.14 -0.64
N LEU A 9 12.65 -15.46 0.40
CA LEU A 9 13.11 -15.39 1.79
C LEU A 9 14.34 -16.27 2.07
N LYS A 10 14.59 -17.32 1.28
CA LYS A 10 15.81 -18.13 1.39
C LYS A 10 17.08 -17.31 1.11
N ASN A 11 16.98 -16.29 0.26
CA ASN A 11 18.08 -15.40 -0.08
C ASN A 11 18.39 -14.39 1.03
N PHE A 12 17.48 -14.22 2.01
CA PHE A 12 17.56 -13.20 3.05
C PHE A 12 17.77 -13.75 4.48
N THR A 13 18.17 -15.02 4.62
CA THR A 13 18.30 -15.70 5.92
C THR A 13 19.35 -15.08 6.85
N GLN A 14 20.32 -14.34 6.31
CA GLN A 14 21.36 -13.64 7.07
C GLN A 14 21.00 -12.17 7.37
N TYR A 15 19.84 -11.70 6.92
CA TYR A 15 19.40 -10.32 7.08
C TYR A 15 18.15 -10.24 7.94
N ASN A 16 17.94 -9.07 8.54
CA ASN A 16 16.63 -8.71 9.07
C ASN A 16 15.73 -8.34 7.89
N TRP A 17 14.49 -8.82 7.90
CA TRP A 17 13.52 -8.59 6.84
C TRP A 17 12.20 -8.05 7.39
N LEU A 18 11.54 -7.22 6.58
CA LEU A 18 10.20 -6.71 6.82
C LEU A 18 9.32 -7.14 5.65
N LEU A 19 8.36 -8.03 5.92
CA LEU A 19 7.36 -8.40 4.93
C LEU A 19 6.25 -7.35 4.92
N CYS A 20 6.12 -6.65 3.79
CA CYS A 20 5.06 -5.66 3.60
C CYS A 20 4.00 -6.23 2.65
N GLY A 21 2.79 -6.42 3.18
CA GLY A 21 1.65 -6.91 2.39
C GLY A 21 1.64 -8.42 2.14
N PHE A 22 2.43 -9.20 2.88
CA PHE A 22 2.33 -10.66 3.00
C PHE A 22 2.68 -11.05 4.45
N PRO A 23 1.98 -12.02 5.07
CA PRO A 23 0.81 -12.74 4.58
C PRO A 23 -0.47 -11.87 4.56
N ARG A 24 -1.38 -12.13 3.60
CA ARG A 24 -2.71 -11.48 3.52
C ARG A 24 -3.88 -12.40 3.86
N THR A 25 -3.68 -13.70 3.83
CA THR A 25 -4.72 -14.70 4.13
C THR A 25 -4.23 -15.66 5.19
N LEU A 26 -5.15 -16.34 5.88
CA LEU A 26 -4.82 -17.33 6.91
C LEU A 26 -3.91 -18.43 6.34
N THR A 27 -4.24 -18.98 5.18
CA THR A 27 -3.42 -20.02 4.52
C THR A 27 -2.00 -19.55 4.20
N GLN A 28 -1.81 -18.26 3.89
CA GLN A 28 -0.47 -17.69 3.69
C GLN A 28 0.30 -17.58 5.00
N ALA A 29 -0.37 -17.19 6.08
CA ALA A 29 0.22 -17.10 7.41
C ALA A 29 0.64 -18.49 7.92
N GLU A 30 -0.24 -19.49 7.80
CA GLU A 30 0.07 -20.89 8.15
C GLU A 30 1.24 -21.45 7.33
N ALA A 31 1.32 -21.10 6.04
CA ALA A 31 2.43 -21.53 5.19
C ALA A 31 3.76 -20.86 5.58
N LEU A 32 3.72 -19.61 6.04
CA LEU A 32 4.91 -18.89 6.52
C LEU A 32 5.38 -19.48 7.86
N ASP A 33 4.46 -19.70 8.80
CA ASP A 33 4.73 -20.21 10.14
C ASP A 33 5.41 -21.58 10.14
N ARG A 34 5.09 -22.44 9.15
CA ARG A 34 5.75 -23.75 8.97
C ARG A 34 7.22 -23.67 8.57
N VAL A 35 7.68 -22.54 8.03
CA VAL A 35 9.04 -22.42 7.44
C VAL A 35 9.90 -21.45 8.23
N TYR A 36 9.31 -20.36 8.74
CA TYR A 36 10.03 -19.31 9.46
C TYR A 36 9.26 -18.89 10.71
N GLN A 37 9.99 -18.70 11.82
CA GLN A 37 9.44 -18.10 13.03
C GLN A 37 9.28 -16.58 12.83
N VAL A 38 8.05 -16.09 12.95
CA VAL A 38 7.73 -14.66 12.89
C VAL A 38 7.79 -14.07 14.30
N HIS A 39 8.69 -13.11 14.50
CA HIS A 39 8.92 -12.51 15.82
C HIS A 39 7.99 -11.34 16.15
N LEU A 40 7.55 -10.60 15.13
CA LEU A 40 6.75 -9.39 15.31
C LEU A 40 5.77 -9.23 14.15
N VAL A 41 4.53 -8.87 14.50
CA VAL A 41 3.50 -8.45 13.54
C VAL A 41 2.99 -7.08 13.97
N MET A 42 3.09 -6.10 13.07
CA MET A 42 2.58 -4.75 13.32
C MET A 42 1.25 -4.57 12.59
N ASN A 43 0.19 -4.28 13.34
CA ASN A 43 -1.11 -3.94 12.80
C ASN A 43 -1.37 -2.44 12.91
N LEU A 44 -1.54 -1.76 11.77
CA LEU A 44 -1.91 -0.35 11.72
C LEU A 44 -3.43 -0.22 11.70
N ASN A 45 -4.06 -0.22 12.89
CA ASN A 45 -5.50 -0.05 13.02
C ASN A 45 -5.87 1.44 12.99
N VAL A 46 -6.39 1.90 11.86
CA VAL A 46 -6.76 3.31 11.64
C VAL A 46 -8.26 3.39 11.32
N PRO A 47 -9.00 4.39 11.84
CA PRO A 47 -10.42 4.55 11.53
C PRO A 47 -10.68 4.65 10.03
N PHE A 48 -11.73 3.97 9.55
CA PHE A 48 -12.09 3.92 8.13
C PHE A 48 -12.25 5.31 7.52
N GLU A 49 -12.88 6.25 8.23
CA GLU A 49 -13.09 7.61 7.73
C GLU A 49 -11.77 8.33 7.44
N VAL A 50 -10.74 8.11 8.26
CA VAL A 50 -9.39 8.66 8.05
C VAL A 50 -8.73 8.00 6.83
N ILE A 51 -8.90 6.69 6.66
CA ILE A 51 -8.40 5.96 5.47
C ILE A 51 -9.07 6.50 4.21
N ARG A 52 -10.40 6.68 4.24
CA ARG A 52 -11.19 7.20 3.13
C ARG A 52 -10.71 8.59 2.74
N GLN A 53 -10.65 9.53 3.69
CA GLN A 53 -10.19 10.91 3.45
C GLN A 53 -8.79 10.92 2.81
N ARG A 54 -7.85 10.15 3.36
CA ARG A 54 -6.47 10.09 2.86
C ARG A 54 -6.38 9.57 1.43
N LEU A 55 -7.15 8.54 1.08
CA LEU A 55 -7.12 7.96 -0.27
C LEU A 55 -7.85 8.84 -1.27
N THR A 56 -9.00 9.42 -0.92
CA THR A 56 -9.72 10.35 -1.81
C THR A 56 -8.99 11.66 -2.05
N ALA A 57 -8.06 12.03 -1.16
CA ALA A 57 -7.19 13.19 -1.34
C ALA A 57 -5.90 12.87 -2.12
N ARG A 58 -5.69 11.60 -2.52
CA ARG A 58 -4.47 11.16 -3.22
C ARG A 58 -4.55 11.45 -4.72
N TRP A 59 -3.50 12.08 -5.21
CA TRP A 59 -3.24 12.35 -6.62
C TRP A 59 -1.89 11.78 -7.01
N ILE A 60 -1.73 11.41 -8.28
CA ILE A 60 -0.48 10.86 -8.78
C ILE A 60 -0.14 11.44 -10.14
N HIS A 61 1.13 11.76 -10.33
CA HIS A 61 1.66 12.04 -11.66
C HIS A 61 1.98 10.71 -12.38
N PRO A 62 1.30 10.35 -13.48
CA PRO A 62 1.41 9.01 -14.09
C PRO A 62 2.81 8.64 -14.54
N ALA A 63 3.54 9.57 -15.15
CA ALA A 63 4.84 9.28 -15.75
C ALA A 63 5.94 9.04 -14.70
N SER A 64 5.87 9.73 -13.57
CA SER A 64 6.89 9.65 -12.52
C SER A 64 6.52 8.77 -11.32
N GLY A 65 5.22 8.55 -11.10
CA GLY A 65 4.71 7.90 -9.90
C GLY A 65 4.71 8.77 -8.64
N ARG A 66 5.08 10.06 -8.73
CA ARG A 66 5.03 11.00 -7.58
C ARG A 66 3.61 11.13 -7.06
N GLY A 67 3.45 10.94 -5.75
CA GLY A 67 2.17 11.02 -5.06
C GLY A 67 2.00 12.36 -4.35
N TYR A 68 0.84 12.97 -4.54
CA TYR A 68 0.41 14.18 -3.87
C TYR A 68 -0.79 13.85 -2.99
N ASN A 69 -0.94 14.60 -1.89
CA ASN A 69 -2.12 14.52 -1.05
C ASN A 69 -2.56 15.93 -0.72
N LEU A 70 -3.78 16.31 -1.11
CA LEU A 70 -4.25 17.70 -0.98
C LEU A 70 -4.25 18.24 0.46
N GLU A 71 -4.27 17.37 1.48
CA GLU A 71 -4.25 17.77 2.89
C GLU A 71 -2.84 17.81 3.48
N PHE A 72 -1.99 16.82 3.15
CA PHE A 72 -0.68 16.64 3.80
C PHE A 72 0.51 17.10 2.96
N ASN A 73 0.41 16.98 1.64
CA ASN A 73 1.46 17.32 0.68
C ASN A 73 0.81 17.81 -0.62
N PRO A 74 0.16 18.99 -0.60
CA PRO A 74 -0.50 19.53 -1.78
C PRO A 74 0.54 19.90 -2.84
N PRO A 75 0.21 19.78 -4.14
CA PRO A 75 1.05 20.33 -5.19
C PRO A 75 1.11 21.86 -5.07
N LYS A 76 2.19 22.45 -5.57
CA LYS A 76 2.39 23.91 -5.58
C LYS A 76 1.33 24.63 -6.40
N ALA A 77 0.87 23.99 -7.47
CA ALA A 77 -0.21 24.46 -8.32
C ALA A 77 -1.29 23.37 -8.44
N VAL A 78 -2.55 23.80 -8.54
CA VAL A 78 -3.72 22.90 -8.54
C VAL A 78 -3.65 21.97 -9.76
N ASP A 79 -3.89 20.68 -9.53
CA ASP A 79 -3.99 19.62 -10.55
C ASP A 79 -2.75 19.39 -11.42
N VAL A 80 -1.57 19.90 -11.06
CA VAL A 80 -0.32 19.73 -11.83
C VAL A 80 0.86 19.23 -10.98
N ASP A 81 1.76 18.51 -11.63
CA ASP A 81 3.01 18.04 -11.03
C ASP A 81 4.02 19.18 -10.83
N ASP A 82 4.67 19.22 -9.67
CA ASP A 82 5.58 20.31 -9.29
C ASP A 82 6.87 20.40 -10.13
N VAL A 83 7.21 19.35 -10.89
CA VAL A 83 8.45 19.25 -11.66
C VAL A 83 8.19 19.38 -13.15
N THR A 84 7.15 18.70 -13.65
CA THR A 84 6.86 18.66 -15.09
C THR A 84 5.69 19.56 -15.50
N GLU A 85 4.93 20.10 -14.55
CA GLU A 85 3.68 20.86 -14.78
C GLU A 85 2.61 20.05 -15.53
N GLU A 86 2.80 18.74 -15.64
CA GLU A 86 1.85 17.84 -16.29
C GLU A 86 0.66 17.52 -15.37
N PRO A 87 -0.52 17.18 -15.94
CA PRO A 87 -1.71 16.91 -15.16
C PRO A 87 -1.54 15.74 -14.18
N LEU A 88 -1.99 15.97 -12.95
CA LEU A 88 -2.18 14.91 -11.97
C LEU A 88 -3.47 14.15 -12.27
N ILE A 89 -3.49 12.86 -11.93
CA ILE A 89 -4.69 12.05 -12.01
C ILE A 89 -5.00 11.41 -10.65
N GLN A 90 -6.27 11.13 -10.43
CA GLN A 90 -6.71 10.24 -9.37
C GLN A 90 -6.92 8.83 -9.94
N ARG A 91 -6.39 7.81 -9.26
CA ARG A 91 -6.58 6.42 -9.69
C ARG A 91 -8.03 6.00 -9.45
N VAL A 92 -8.53 5.11 -10.30
CA VAL A 92 -9.89 4.56 -10.17
C VAL A 92 -10.08 3.83 -8.82
N ASP A 93 -9.01 3.24 -8.29
CA ASP A 93 -9.00 2.54 -7.00
C ASP A 93 -9.15 3.48 -5.79
N ASP A 94 -8.79 4.75 -5.96
CA ASP A 94 -8.84 5.77 -4.90
C ASP A 94 -10.22 6.44 -4.82
N LYS A 95 -11.16 6.07 -5.71
CA LYS A 95 -12.55 6.53 -5.65
C LYS A 95 -13.29 5.92 -4.45
N PRO A 96 -14.19 6.69 -3.79
CA PRO A 96 -14.89 6.24 -2.58
C PRO A 96 -15.60 4.88 -2.73
N GLU A 97 -16.25 4.65 -3.87
CA GLU A 97 -17.01 3.43 -4.16
C GLU A 97 -16.12 2.19 -4.22
N THR A 98 -14.96 2.31 -4.88
CA THR A 98 -13.98 1.22 -5.00
C THR A 98 -13.35 0.91 -3.66
N LEU A 99 -13.12 1.95 -2.85
CA LEU A 99 -12.52 1.87 -1.53
C LEU A 99 -13.41 1.09 -0.55
N ILE A 100 -14.72 1.36 -0.55
CA ILE A 100 -15.69 0.60 0.26
C ILE A 100 -15.68 -0.88 -0.12
N LYS A 101 -15.68 -1.20 -1.43
CA LYS A 101 -15.63 -2.59 -1.91
C LYS A 101 -14.35 -3.29 -1.46
N ARG A 102 -13.20 -2.62 -1.58
CA ARG A 102 -11.90 -3.18 -1.19
C ARG A 102 -11.79 -3.40 0.32
N MET A 103 -12.35 -2.49 1.14
CA MET A 103 -12.33 -2.61 2.60
C MET A 103 -13.28 -3.68 3.14
N LYS A 104 -14.32 -4.10 2.40
CA LYS A 104 -15.14 -5.25 2.79
C LYS A 104 -14.44 -6.60 2.61
N VAL A 105 -13.42 -6.65 1.77
CA VAL A 105 -12.65 -7.87 1.45
C VAL A 105 -11.43 -8.03 2.37
N TYR A 106 -10.96 -6.92 2.94
CA TYR A 106 -9.91 -6.89 3.97
C TYR A 106 -10.51 -7.13 5.36
#